data_AF-A0A200I2K6-F1
#
_entry.id   AF-A0A200I2K6-F1
#
_cell.length_a   1.000
_cell.length_b   1.000
_cell.length_c   1.000
_cell.angle_alpha   90.00
_cell.angle_beta   90.00
_cell.angle_gamma   90.00
#
_symmetry.space_group_name_H-M   'P 1'
#
loop_
_entity.id
_entity.type
_entity.pdbx_description
1 polymer ?
#
loop_
_entity_poly.entity_id
_entity_poly.type
_entity_poly.pdbx_seq_one_letter_code
_entity_poly.pdbx_strand_id
1 'polypeptide(L)'
;MKQFCAKHKMKLLIFLAVWSFFSGCKVLLTFFGKPDGMDGKYPLFFLTISLVALYVFPMILIIRYIAKRFDISKKVIHLSWILGITASFYFSGLGQTLLGAFGLFIVKPPQTFIQNWGAAVTAPFHEEFGKGLVVLLVLLLLKKLTLGHLYKLPKLRIWSYENLVKSTF
;
A
#
# COMPACT_ATOMS: atom_id res chain seq x y z
N MET A 1 11.92 -14.60 -23.79
CA MET A 1 11.14 -13.71 -22.88
C MET A 1 11.58 -13.74 -21.41
N LYS A 2 11.79 -14.91 -20.77
CA LYS A 2 12.15 -15.00 -19.34
C LYS A 2 13.44 -14.25 -18.93
N GLN A 3 14.52 -14.32 -19.72
CA GLN A 3 15.79 -13.62 -19.42
C GLN A 3 15.72 -12.09 -19.62
N PHE A 4 14.97 -11.60 -20.60
CA PHE A 4 14.78 -10.17 -20.84
C PHE A 4 13.99 -9.52 -19.70
N CYS A 5 12.92 -10.19 -19.26
CA CYS A 5 12.16 -9.81 -18.06
C CYS A 5 13.06 -9.79 -16.82
N ALA A 6 13.93 -10.78 -16.61
CA ALA A 6 14.85 -10.79 -15.47
C ALA A 6 15.84 -9.61 -15.47
N LYS A 7 16.34 -9.20 -16.65
CA LYS A 7 17.29 -8.09 -16.82
C LYS A 7 16.64 -6.71 -16.65
N HIS A 8 15.39 -6.55 -17.07
CA HIS A 8 14.68 -5.26 -17.04
C HIS A 8 13.65 -5.14 -15.91
N LYS A 9 13.41 -6.21 -15.13
CA LYS A 9 12.44 -6.25 -14.03
C LYS A 9 12.56 -5.06 -13.09
N MET A 10 13.78 -4.69 -12.70
CA MET A 10 13.99 -3.55 -11.79
C MET A 10 13.65 -2.22 -12.44
N LYS A 11 14.06 -2.01 -13.70
CA LYS A 11 13.71 -0.79 -14.45
C LYS A 11 12.20 -0.66 -14.60
N LEU A 12 11.52 -1.78 -14.86
CA LEU A 12 10.06 -1.83 -14.97
C LEU A 12 9.36 -1.58 -13.62
N LEU A 13 9.85 -2.15 -12.52
CA LEU A 13 9.31 -1.90 -11.18
C LEU A 13 9.49 -0.44 -10.75
N ILE A 14 10.67 0.15 -11.03
CA ILE A 14 10.93 1.56 -10.75
C ILE A 14 10.01 2.44 -11.60
N PHE A 15 9.90 2.14 -12.90
CA PHE A 15 8.98 2.84 -13.79
C PHE A 15 7.53 2.78 -13.28
N LEU A 16 7.05 1.59 -12.89
CA LEU A 16 5.71 1.41 -12.33
C LEU A 16 5.50 2.22 -11.04
N ALA A 17 6.49 2.25 -10.14
CA ALA A 17 6.41 3.03 -8.91
C ALA A 17 6.36 4.54 -9.18
N VAL A 18 7.21 5.03 -10.08
CA VAL A 18 7.24 6.45 -10.46
C VAL A 18 5.94 6.84 -11.17
N TRP A 19 5.51 6.04 -12.14
CA TRP A 19 4.27 6.27 -12.90
C TRP A 19 3.04 6.29 -12.00
N SER A 20 2.90 5.30 -11.12
CA SER A 20 1.77 5.21 -10.18
C SER A 20 1.80 6.33 -9.16
N PHE A 21 2.98 6.77 -8.71
CA PHE A 21 3.11 7.96 -7.85
C PHE A 21 2.58 9.22 -8.55
N PHE A 22 3.07 9.55 -9.75
CA PHE A 22 2.61 10.76 -10.47
C PHE A 22 1.12 10.69 -10.83
N SER A 23 0.64 9.52 -11.22
CA SER A 23 -0.77 9.31 -11.53
C SER A 23 -1.64 9.48 -10.28
N GLY A 24 -1.22 8.92 -9.14
CA GLY A 24 -1.89 9.11 -7.85
C GLY A 24 -1.93 10.56 -7.41
N CYS A 25 -0.81 11.28 -7.53
CA CYS A 25 -0.74 12.72 -7.23
C CYS A 25 -1.69 13.53 -8.11
N LYS A 26 -1.74 13.25 -9.42
CA LYS A 26 -2.69 13.92 -10.34
C LYS A 26 -4.13 13.72 -9.88
N VAL A 27 -4.50 12.48 -9.52
CA VAL A 27 -5.84 12.17 -9.04
C VAL A 27 -6.15 12.93 -7.75
N LEU A 28 -5.26 12.90 -6.75
CA LEU A 28 -5.44 13.64 -5.49
C LEU A 28 -5.63 15.14 -5.75
N LEU A 29 -4.81 15.75 -6.60
CA LEU A 29 -4.93 17.16 -6.96
C LEU A 29 -6.26 17.50 -7.64
N THR A 30 -6.82 16.59 -8.45
CA THR A 30 -8.16 16.81 -9.04
C THR A 30 -9.29 16.76 -8.03
N PHE A 31 -9.13 16.05 -6.91
CA PHE A 31 -10.10 16.07 -5.81
C PHE A 31 -10.05 17.39 -5.02
N PHE A 32 -8.84 17.94 -4.79
CA PHE A 32 -8.67 19.19 -4.06
C PHE A 32 -8.87 20.46 -4.91
N GLY A 33 -8.81 20.34 -6.24
CA GLY A 33 -8.82 21.48 -7.17
C GLY A 33 -10.18 21.92 -7.69
N LYS A 34 -11.31 21.34 -7.23
CA LYS A 34 -12.65 21.77 -7.68
C LYS A 34 -13.15 22.96 -6.86
N PRO A 35 -13.38 24.14 -7.48
CA PRO A 35 -13.85 25.34 -6.80
C PRO A 35 -15.37 25.33 -6.66
N ASP A 36 -15.94 24.37 -5.93
CA ASP A 36 -17.39 24.27 -5.77
C ASP A 36 -17.82 24.53 -4.32
N GLY A 37 -18.25 25.76 -4.03
CA GLY A 37 -19.12 26.16 -2.90
C GLY A 37 -18.93 25.40 -1.58
N MET A 38 -17.72 25.48 -0.99
CA MET A 38 -17.34 24.70 0.20
C MET A 38 -17.80 25.29 1.54
N ASP A 39 -18.39 26.49 1.55
CA ASP A 39 -18.71 27.23 2.78
C ASP A 39 -19.69 26.51 3.71
N GLY A 40 -20.66 25.80 3.15
CA GLY A 40 -21.59 24.95 3.91
C GLY A 40 -21.06 23.57 4.30
N LYS A 41 -19.88 23.17 3.79
CA LYS A 41 -19.32 21.81 3.97
C LYS A 41 -18.14 21.76 4.93
N TYR A 42 -17.63 22.90 5.41
CA TYR A 42 -16.54 22.94 6.39
C TYR A 42 -16.84 22.17 7.68
N PRO A 43 -18.03 22.25 8.30
CA PRO A 43 -18.31 21.47 9.52
C PRO A 43 -18.19 19.96 9.28
N LEU A 44 -18.73 19.48 8.15
CA LEU A 44 -18.67 18.07 7.76
C LEU A 44 -17.23 17.65 7.45
N PHE A 45 -16.45 18.52 6.80
CA PHE A 45 -15.04 18.30 6.50
C PHE A 45 -14.19 18.18 7.78
N PHE A 46 -14.35 19.11 8.73
CA PHE A 46 -13.63 19.06 10.01
C PHE A 46 -14.02 17.83 10.82
N LEU A 47 -15.31 17.50 10.90
CA LEU A 47 -15.78 16.28 11.56
C LEU A 47 -15.14 15.03 10.92
N THR A 48 -15.11 14.96 9.59
CA THR A 48 -14.55 13.83 8.85
C THR A 48 -13.04 13.71 9.09
N ILE A 49 -12.30 14.83 9.08
CA ILE A 49 -10.86 14.83 9.37
C ILE A 49 -10.59 14.43 10.82
N SER A 50 -11.36 14.94 11.78
CA SER A 50 -11.22 14.55 13.18
C SER A 50 -11.47 13.06 13.38
N LEU A 51 -12.48 12.51 12.72
CA LEU A 51 -12.77 11.07 12.76
C LEU A 51 -11.63 10.26 12.12
N VAL A 52 -11.16 10.67 10.94
CA VAL A 52 -10.00 10.04 10.27
C VAL A 52 -8.76 10.10 11.17
N ALA A 53 -8.48 11.24 11.80
CA ALA A 53 -7.34 11.39 12.71
C ALA A 53 -7.43 10.45 13.91
N LEU A 54 -8.64 10.24 14.46
CA LEU A 54 -8.89 9.32 15.57
C LEU A 54 -8.56 7.87 15.19
N TYR A 55 -8.78 7.45 13.94
CA TYR A 55 -8.39 6.13 13.44
C TYR A 55 -6.92 6.05 13.02
N VAL A 56 -6.42 7.09 12.35
CA VAL A 56 -5.05 7.09 11.79
C VAL A 56 -4.00 7.18 12.89
N PHE A 57 -4.26 7.94 13.96
CA PHE A 57 -3.31 8.09 15.07
C PHE A 57 -2.93 6.76 15.76
N PRO A 58 -3.88 5.94 16.26
CA PRO A 58 -3.54 4.64 16.84
C PRO A 58 -2.89 3.70 15.81
N MET A 59 -3.30 3.77 14.54
CA MET A 59 -2.68 3.00 13.47
C MET A 59 -1.19 3.37 13.29
N ILE A 60 -0.84 4.66 13.29
CA ILE A 60 0.55 5.13 13.22
C ILE A 60 1.36 4.61 14.41
N LEU A 61 0.80 4.63 15.63
CA LEU A 61 1.48 4.13 16.82
C LEU A 61 1.77 2.62 16.71
N ILE A 62 0.79 1.83 16.27
CA ILE A 62 0.96 0.39 16.03
C ILE A 62 2.02 0.14 14.97
N ILE A 63 1.98 0.86 13.84
CA ILE A 63 2.98 0.73 12.77
C ILE A 63 4.38 1.07 13.29
N ARG A 64 4.53 2.13 14.09
CA ARG A 64 5.82 2.50 14.70
C ARG A 64 6.32 1.43 15.68
N TYR A 65 5.42 0.89 16.51
CA TYR A 65 5.75 -0.19 17.44
C TYR A 65 6.23 -1.44 16.69
N ILE A 66 5.48 -1.88 15.67
CA ILE A 66 5.84 -3.03 14.83
C ILE A 66 7.17 -2.76 14.10
N ALA A 67 7.33 -1.58 13.52
CA ALA A 67 8.56 -1.22 12.82
C ALA A 67 9.80 -1.28 13.73
N LYS A 68 9.67 -0.83 14.98
CA LYS A 68 10.74 -0.93 15.98
C LYS A 68 10.98 -2.39 16.40
N ARG A 69 9.93 -3.19 16.58
CA ARG A 69 10.01 -4.59 16.99
C ARG A 69 10.72 -5.47 15.95
N PHE A 70 10.54 -5.18 14.66
CA PHE A 70 11.11 -5.95 13.55
C PHE A 70 12.31 -5.27 12.88
N ASP A 71 12.87 -4.22 13.49
CA ASP A 71 14.00 -3.44 12.97
C ASP A 71 13.85 -3.05 11.48
N ILE A 72 12.66 -2.58 11.12
CA ILE A 72 12.34 -2.23 9.73
C ILE A 72 13.07 -0.94 9.36
N SER A 73 13.83 -0.99 8.26
CA SER A 73 14.54 0.19 7.75
C SER A 73 13.61 1.38 7.52
N LYS A 74 14.03 2.57 7.98
CA LYS A 74 13.32 3.84 7.75
C LYS A 74 13.00 4.06 6.28
N LYS A 75 13.87 3.64 5.35
CA LYS A 75 13.65 3.77 3.89
C LYS A 75 12.41 3.00 3.43
N VAL A 76 12.20 1.79 3.96
CA VAL A 76 11.02 0.96 3.67
C VAL A 76 9.76 1.67 4.12
N ILE A 77 9.78 2.22 5.33
CA ILE A 77 8.63 2.90 5.95
C ILE A 77 8.24 4.12 5.13
N HIS A 78 9.19 5.00 4.78
CA HIS A 78 8.90 6.21 4.01
C HIS A 78 8.37 5.89 2.61
N LEU A 79 8.99 4.92 1.92
CA LEU A 79 8.54 4.49 0.61
C LEU A 79 7.13 3.88 0.67
N SER A 80 6.84 3.08 1.70
CA SER A 80 5.52 2.49 1.94
C SER A 80 4.46 3.56 2.19
N TRP A 81 4.77 4.60 2.94
CA TRP A 81 3.86 5.72 3.17
C TRP A 81 3.57 6.51 1.90
N ILE A 82 4.61 6.88 1.15
CA ILE A 82 4.48 7.66 -0.09
C ILE A 82 3.65 6.89 -1.13
N LEU A 83 4.04 5.64 -1.42
CA LEU A 83 3.33 4.81 -2.40
C LEU A 83 1.97 4.32 -1.88
N GLY A 84 1.85 4.11 -0.57
CA GLY A 84 0.61 3.73 0.09
C GLY A 84 -0.48 4.79 -0.04
N ILE A 85 -0.12 6.07 0.00
CA ILE A 85 -1.10 7.16 -0.20
C ILE A 85 -1.37 7.37 -1.69
N THR A 86 -0.33 7.39 -2.52
CA THR A 86 -0.46 7.81 -3.93
C THR A 86 -0.82 6.65 -4.86
N ALA A 87 0.07 5.66 -4.96
CA ALA A 87 -0.09 4.54 -5.87
C ALA A 87 -1.28 3.64 -5.49
N SER A 88 -1.58 3.48 -4.19
CA SER A 88 -2.73 2.68 -3.74
C SER A 88 -4.04 3.30 -4.22
N PHE A 89 -4.14 4.63 -4.14
CA PHE A 89 -5.31 5.36 -4.60
C PHE A 89 -5.50 5.21 -6.11
N TYR A 90 -4.41 5.31 -6.88
CA TYR A 90 -4.44 5.08 -8.32
C TYR A 90 -4.86 3.65 -8.70
N PHE A 91 -4.24 2.63 -8.09
CA PHE A 91 -4.58 1.23 -8.37
C PHE A 91 -5.99 0.86 -7.90
N SER A 92 -6.46 1.43 -6.80
CA SER A 92 -7.84 1.25 -6.32
C SER A 92 -8.84 1.86 -7.32
N GLY A 93 -8.55 3.02 -7.89
CA GLY A 93 -9.38 3.62 -8.94
C GLY A 93 -9.48 2.75 -10.21
N LEU A 94 -8.36 2.14 -10.62
CA LEU A 94 -8.36 1.16 -11.72
C LEU A 94 -9.21 -0.08 -11.37
N GLY A 95 -9.06 -0.60 -10.15
CA GLY A 95 -9.86 -1.72 -9.65
C GLY A 95 -11.36 -1.41 -9.64
N GLN A 96 -11.74 -0.20 -9.20
CA GLN A 96 -13.13 0.24 -9.18
C GLN A 96 -13.71 0.32 -10.60
N THR A 97 -12.93 0.82 -11.55
CA THR A 97 -13.37 0.92 -12.95
C THR A 97 -13.58 -0.48 -13.55
N LEU A 98 -12.65 -1.40 -13.28
CA LEU A 98 -12.72 -2.78 -13.77
C LEU A 98 -13.90 -3.54 -13.14
N LEU A 99 -14.09 -3.44 -11.83
CA LEU A 99 -15.22 -4.08 -11.13
C LEU A 99 -16.55 -3.47 -11.54
N GLY A 100 -16.60 -2.15 -11.73
CA GLY A 100 -17.78 -1.47 -12.27
C GLY A 100 -18.14 -1.98 -13.67
N ALA A 101 -17.16 -2.11 -14.56
CA ALA A 101 -17.37 -2.66 -15.90
C ALA A 101 -17.81 -4.13 -15.83
N PHE A 102 -17.18 -4.95 -14.97
CA PHE A 102 -17.58 -6.34 -14.76
C PHE A 102 -19.03 -6.45 -14.29
N GLY A 103 -19.42 -5.64 -13.30
CA GLY A 103 -20.79 -5.59 -12.79
C GLY A 103 -21.80 -5.20 -13.88
N LEU A 104 -21.48 -4.18 -14.69
CA LEU A 104 -22.37 -3.67 -15.73
C LEU A 104 -22.51 -4.62 -16.93
N PHE A 105 -21.42 -5.23 -17.39
CA PHE A 105 -21.44 -6.02 -18.64
C PHE A 105 -21.73 -7.50 -18.43
N ILE A 106 -21.32 -8.08 -17.29
CA ILE A 106 -21.41 -9.53 -17.06
C ILE A 106 -22.56 -9.86 -16.12
N VAL A 107 -22.59 -9.24 -14.93
CA VAL A 107 -23.59 -9.57 -13.90
C VAL A 107 -24.95 -8.92 -14.19
N LYS A 108 -24.95 -7.71 -14.75
CA LYS A 108 -26.16 -6.92 -15.08
C LYS A 108 -27.17 -6.84 -13.92
N PRO A 109 -26.76 -6.46 -12.70
CA PRO A 109 -27.69 -6.36 -11.58
C PRO A 109 -28.68 -5.19 -11.79
N PRO A 110 -29.85 -5.22 -11.12
CA PRO A 110 -30.82 -4.14 -11.20
C PRO A 110 -30.21 -2.78 -10.84
N GLN A 111 -30.61 -1.72 -11.53
CA GLN A 111 -30.04 -0.38 -11.33
C GLN A 111 -30.20 0.13 -9.90
N THR A 112 -31.29 -0.24 -9.23
CA THR A 112 -31.57 0.06 -7.82
C THR A 112 -30.56 -0.59 -6.87
N PHE A 113 -30.07 -1.78 -7.21
CA PHE A 113 -29.02 -2.45 -6.46
C PHE A 113 -27.67 -1.75 -6.63
N ILE A 114 -27.33 -1.36 -7.86
CA ILE A 114 -26.07 -0.65 -8.15
C ILE A 114 -25.99 0.67 -7.39
N GLN A 115 -27.09 1.44 -7.37
CA GLN A 115 -27.13 2.74 -6.70
C GLN A 115 -27.02 2.63 -5.17
N ASN A 116 -27.69 1.63 -4.58
CA ASN A 116 -27.75 1.52 -3.11
C ASN A 116 -26.59 0.70 -2.52
N TRP A 117 -26.12 -0.31 -3.25
CA TRP A 117 -25.18 -1.31 -2.72
C TRP A 117 -23.91 -1.47 -3.57
N GLY A 118 -23.89 -0.96 -4.80
CA GLY A 118 -22.76 -1.14 -5.71
C GLY A 118 -21.44 -0.67 -5.11
N ALA A 119 -21.41 0.55 -4.56
CA ALA A 119 -20.21 1.08 -3.91
C ALA A 119 -19.79 0.26 -2.69
N ALA A 120 -20.73 -0.16 -1.83
CA ALA A 120 -20.41 -0.94 -0.63
C ALA A 120 -19.88 -2.35 -0.96
N VAL A 121 -20.39 -2.96 -2.04
CA VAL A 121 -19.98 -4.30 -2.48
C VAL A 121 -18.63 -4.25 -3.18
N THR A 122 -18.35 -3.23 -4.01
CA THR A 122 -17.09 -3.19 -4.78
C THR A 122 -15.94 -2.51 -4.04
N ALA A 123 -16.22 -1.60 -3.11
CA ALA A 123 -15.23 -0.89 -2.29
C ALA A 123 -14.16 -1.79 -1.66
N PRO A 124 -14.52 -2.81 -0.85
CA PRO A 124 -13.51 -3.63 -0.19
C PRO A 124 -12.61 -4.36 -1.20
N PHE A 125 -13.14 -4.75 -2.37
CA PHE A 125 -12.32 -5.44 -3.36
C PHE A 125 -11.32 -4.53 -4.04
N HIS A 126 -11.74 -3.36 -4.53
CA HIS A 126 -10.80 -2.49 -5.23
C HIS A 126 -9.81 -1.80 -4.30
N GLU A 127 -10.23 -1.42 -3.09
CA GLU A 127 -9.34 -0.76 -2.12
C GLU A 127 -8.28 -1.73 -1.60
N GLU A 128 -8.68 -2.95 -1.20
CA GLU A 128 -7.71 -3.93 -0.69
C GLU A 128 -6.81 -4.46 -1.81
N PHE A 129 -7.32 -4.59 -3.03
CA PHE A 129 -6.49 -4.93 -4.19
C PHE A 129 -5.43 -3.85 -4.47
N GLY A 130 -5.82 -2.57 -4.44
CA GLY A 130 -4.90 -1.45 -4.64
C GLY A 130 -3.82 -1.38 -3.55
N LYS A 131 -4.21 -1.55 -2.27
CA LYS A 131 -3.26 -1.62 -1.14
C LYS A 131 -2.31 -2.82 -1.28
N GLY A 132 -2.84 -3.99 -1.62
CA GLY A 132 -2.06 -5.22 -1.82
C GLY A 132 -1.01 -5.09 -2.94
N LEU A 133 -1.38 -4.48 -4.07
CA LEU A 133 -0.45 -4.21 -5.18
C LEU A 133 0.70 -3.30 -4.76
N VAL A 134 0.43 -2.28 -3.95
CA VAL A 134 1.48 -1.38 -3.45
C VAL A 134 2.42 -2.10 -2.49
N VAL A 135 1.89 -2.91 -1.57
CA VAL A 135 2.72 -3.73 -0.67
C VAL A 135 3.64 -4.63 -1.48
N LEU A 136 3.10 -5.31 -2.50
CA LEU A 136 3.89 -6.16 -3.38
C LEU A 136 4.98 -5.36 -4.12
N LEU A 137 4.63 -4.18 -4.66
CA LEU A 137 5.57 -3.30 -5.38
C LEU A 137 6.73 -2.85 -4.47
N VAL A 138 6.41 -2.40 -3.26
CA VAL A 138 7.39 -1.98 -2.24
C VAL A 138 8.30 -3.15 -1.86
N LEU A 139 7.73 -4.33 -1.58
CA LEU A 139 8.50 -5.53 -1.23
C LEU A 139 9.42 -5.95 -2.37
N LEU A 140 8.96 -5.91 -3.63
CA LEU A 140 9.77 -6.29 -4.80
C LEU A 140 10.91 -5.30 -5.07
N LEU A 141 10.68 -4.01 -4.84
CA LEU A 141 11.72 -2.97 -4.95
C LEU A 141 12.79 -3.14 -3.86
N LEU A 142 12.36 -3.41 -2.62
CA LEU A 142 13.25 -3.41 -1.46
C LEU A 142 13.94 -4.76 -1.19
N LYS A 143 13.32 -5.90 -1.50
CA LYS A 143 13.97 -7.23 -1.40
C LYS A 143 15.25 -7.32 -2.25
N LYS A 144 15.39 -6.51 -3.31
CA LYS A 144 16.64 -6.42 -4.08
C LYS A 144 17.59 -5.31 -3.62
N LEU A 145 17.12 -4.30 -2.87
CA LEU A 145 17.98 -3.28 -2.28
C LEU A 145 18.75 -3.79 -1.04
N THR A 146 18.33 -4.91 -0.43
CA THR A 146 18.93 -5.43 0.81
C THR A 146 19.78 -6.72 0.64
N LEU A 147 19.81 -7.35 -0.54
CA LEU A 147 20.60 -8.58 -0.75
C LEU A 147 22.12 -8.39 -0.70
N GLY A 148 22.63 -7.16 -0.84
CA GLY A 148 24.07 -6.86 -0.74
C GLY A 148 24.59 -6.69 0.70
N HIS A 149 23.70 -6.48 1.68
CA HIS A 149 24.12 -6.15 3.06
C HIS A 149 23.95 -7.31 4.05
N LEU A 150 23.12 -8.32 3.72
CA LEU A 150 23.00 -9.52 4.57
C LEU A 150 24.19 -10.49 4.44
N TYR A 151 24.99 -10.39 3.38
CA TYR A 151 26.25 -11.14 3.25
C TYR A 151 27.46 -10.44 3.90
N LYS A 152 27.27 -9.25 4.51
CA LYS A 152 28.29 -8.51 5.26
C LYS A 152 27.90 -8.26 6.72
N LEU A 153 27.08 -9.13 7.31
CA LEU A 153 27.02 -9.21 8.76
C LEU A 153 28.15 -10.14 9.23
N PRO A 154 29.01 -9.69 10.17
CA PRO A 154 29.97 -10.59 10.79
C PRO A 154 29.19 -11.75 11.41
N LYS A 155 29.74 -12.97 11.32
CA LYS A 155 29.31 -14.15 12.07
C LYS A 155 28.92 -13.72 13.50
N LEU A 156 27.65 -13.39 13.72
CA LEU A 156 27.10 -13.22 15.05
C LEU A 156 26.90 -14.62 15.56
N ARG A 157 28.01 -15.12 16.13
CA ARG A 157 28.09 -16.02 17.28
C ARG A 157 26.72 -16.62 17.60
N ILE A 158 26.37 -17.65 16.84
CA ILE A 158 25.28 -18.56 17.19
C ILE A 158 25.68 -19.09 18.56
N TRP A 159 24.93 -18.63 19.56
CA TRP A 159 25.00 -19.10 20.92
C TRP A 159 24.93 -20.63 20.85
N SER A 160 26.01 -21.25 21.30
CA SER A 160 26.21 -22.69 21.35
C SER A 160 25.05 -23.35 22.09
N TYR A 161 24.15 -23.98 21.35
CA TYR A 161 23.24 -25.00 21.88
C TYR A 161 24.00 -26.31 22.22
N GLU A 162 25.29 -26.40 21.91
CA GLU A 162 26.16 -27.53 22.27
C GLU A 162 26.69 -27.44 23.72
N ASN A 163 26.66 -26.28 24.37
CA ASN A 163 27.18 -26.11 25.74
C ASN A 163 26.13 -26.29 26.85
N LEU A 164 24.86 -26.54 26.51
CA LEU A 164 23.79 -26.80 27.49
C LEU A 164 23.44 -28.29 27.65
N VAL A 165 24.03 -29.18 26.85
CA VAL A 165 23.85 -30.64 26.95
C VAL A 165 25.06 -31.34 27.60
N LYS A 166 26.19 -30.63 27.79
CA LYS A 166 27.40 -31.17 28.43
C LYS A 166 27.56 -30.85 29.92
N SER A 167 26.54 -30.28 30.57
CA SER A 167 26.56 -30.03 32.02
C SER A 167 25.42 -30.73 32.78
N THR A 168 24.90 -31.84 32.26
CA THR A 168 23.86 -32.61 32.97
C THR A 168 23.94 -34.13 32.80
N PHE A 169 25.05 -34.66 32.30
CA PHE A 169 25.42 -36.08 32.44
C PHE A 169 26.94 -36.21 32.54
#